data_AF-A0A944Z8L2-F1
#
_entry.id   AF-A0A944Z8L2-F1
#
_cell.length_a   1.000
_cell.length_b   1.000
_cell.length_c   1.000
_cell.angle_alpha   90.00
_cell.angle_beta   90.00
_cell.angle_gamma   90.00
#
_symmetry.space_group_name_H-M   'P 1'
#
loop_
_entity.id
_entity.type
_entity.pdbx_description
1 polymer ?
#
loop_
_entity_poly.entity_id
_entity_poly.type
_entity_poly.pdbx_seq_one_letter_code
_entity_poly.pdbx_strand_id
1 'polypeptide(L)'
;MYLIRRIYTTKPGEARNVAMRVQKQAQAYRDAGQRSPFRVTYNGGTLPGDQNVVVLDWTDDSLMSPSREGHSLPQEALDLGGEIRP
;
A
#
# COMPACT_ATOMS: atom_id res chain seq x y z
N MET A 1 -13.15 6.23 13.22
CA MET A 1 -12.21 5.20 12.72
C MET A 1 -12.67 4.74 11.34
N TYR A 2 -11.90 5.09 10.32
CA TYR A 2 -12.10 4.75 8.92
C TYR A 2 -11.15 3.62 8.53
N LEU A 3 -11.60 2.71 7.66
CA LEU A 3 -10.72 1.77 6.96
C LEU A 3 -10.31 2.39 5.63
N ILE A 4 -9.03 2.71 5.48
CA ILE A 4 -8.48 3.19 4.21
C ILE A 4 -7.94 1.98 3.45
N ARG A 5 -8.44 1.80 2.22
CA ARG A 5 -8.08 0.71 1.32
C ARG A 5 -7.51 1.25 0.03
N ARG A 6 -6.34 0.75 -0.36
CA ARG A 6 -5.74 0.94 -1.69
C ARG A 6 -5.72 -0.39 -2.42
N ILE A 7 -6.24 -0.39 -3.64
CA ILE A 7 -6.29 -1.57 -4.51
C ILE A 7 -5.38 -1.29 -5.71
N TYR A 8 -4.47 -2.22 -5.99
CA TYR A 8 -3.54 -2.15 -7.10
C TYR A 8 -3.87 -3.28 -8.07
N THR A 9 -4.03 -2.94 -9.35
CA THR A 9 -4.08 -3.93 -10.43
C THR A 9 -2.66 -4.16 -10.94
N THR A 10 -2.24 -5.42 -11.04
CA THR A 10 -0.89 -5.81 -11.43
C THR A 10 -0.88 -6.42 -12.82
N LYS A 11 0.31 -6.52 -13.42
CA LYS A 11 0.51 -7.37 -14.59
C LYS A 11 0.20 -8.84 -14.24
N PRO A 12 -0.21 -9.67 -15.21
CA PRO A 12 -0.39 -11.10 -15.01
C PRO A 12 0.85 -11.75 -14.37
N GLY A 13 0.66 -12.49 -13.28
CA GLY A 13 1.74 -13.20 -12.57
C GLY A 13 2.57 -12.35 -11.60
N GLU A 14 2.39 -11.03 -11.57
CA GLU A 14 3.20 -10.11 -10.75
C GLU A 14 2.60 -9.80 -9.37
N ALA A 15 1.42 -10.32 -9.05
CA ALA A 15 0.69 -9.97 -7.82
C ALA A 15 1.54 -10.14 -6.55
N ARG A 16 2.29 -11.25 -6.44
CA ARG A 16 3.19 -11.50 -5.31
C ARG A 16 4.33 -10.50 -5.24
N ASN A 17 4.96 -10.19 -6.38
CA ASN A 17 6.09 -9.26 -6.44
C ASN A 17 5.67 -7.85 -6.06
N VAL A 18 4.52 -7.40 -6.58
CA VAL A 18 3.94 -6.10 -6.21
C VAL A 18 3.55 -6.09 -4.74
N ALA A 19 2.94 -7.16 -4.20
CA ALA A 19 2.60 -7.25 -2.78
C ALA A 19 3.83 -7.10 -1.87
N MET A 20 4.98 -7.69 -2.24
CA MET A 20 6.24 -7.51 -1.50
C MET A 20 6.73 -6.06 -1.53
N ARG A 21 6.62 -5.35 -2.67
CA ARG A 21 6.99 -3.93 -2.77
C ARG A 21 6.05 -3.04 -1.96
N VAL A 22 4.74 -3.29 -2.06
CA VAL A 22 3.71 -2.60 -1.26
C VAL A 22 3.93 -2.82 0.24
N GLN A 23 4.29 -4.05 0.66
CA GLN A 23 4.62 -4.36 2.05
C GLN A 23 5.79 -3.50 2.55
N LYS A 24 6.89 -3.42 1.80
CA LYS A 24 8.05 -2.57 2.16
C LYS A 24 7.66 -1.11 2.27
N GLN A 25 6.91 -0.61 1.28
CA GLN A 25 6.45 0.78 1.28
C GLN A 25 5.57 1.09 2.50
N ALA A 26 4.58 0.25 2.76
CA ALA A 26 3.67 0.42 3.89
C ALA A 26 4.40 0.35 5.25
N GLN A 27 5.41 -0.51 5.35
CA GLN A 27 6.30 -0.59 6.50
C GLN A 27 7.05 0.72 6.73
N ALA A 28 7.65 1.31 5.69
CA ALA A 28 8.33 2.61 5.80
C ALA A 28 7.38 3.74 6.27
N TYR A 29 6.13 3.76 5.79
CA TYR A 29 5.13 4.71 6.30
C TYR A 29 4.76 4.48 7.77
N ARG A 30 4.68 3.22 8.20
CA ARG A 30 4.40 2.86 9.60
C ARG A 30 5.55 3.27 10.51
N ASP A 31 6.78 2.96 10.13
CA ASP A 31 7.97 3.24 10.94
C ASP A 31 8.23 4.74 11.08
N ALA A 32 7.84 5.52 10.06
CA ALA A 32 7.81 6.98 10.13
C ALA A 32 6.61 7.56 10.91
N GLY A 33 5.77 6.72 11.53
CA GLY A 33 4.62 7.14 12.33
C GLY A 33 3.44 7.69 11.53
N GLN A 34 3.43 7.54 10.20
CA GLN A 34 2.36 8.07 9.35
C GLN A 34 1.16 7.16 9.18
N ARG A 35 1.34 5.87 9.42
CA ARG A 35 0.26 4.89 9.30
C ARG A 35 0.21 4.02 10.53
N SER A 36 -1.02 3.70 10.90
CA SER A 36 -1.35 2.67 11.88
C SER A 36 -0.92 1.28 11.38
N PRO A 37 -1.07 0.23 12.21
CA PRO A 37 -0.90 -1.13 11.75
C PRO A 37 -1.70 -1.40 10.47
N PHE A 38 -1.05 -2.02 9.49
CA PHE A 38 -1.58 -2.23 8.17
C PHE A 38 -1.60 -3.72 7.81
N ARG A 39 -2.34 -4.05 6.76
CA ARG A 39 -2.41 -5.40 6.19
C ARG A 39 -2.26 -5.33 4.67
N VAL A 40 -1.40 -6.18 4.12
CA VAL A 40 -1.28 -6.42 2.69
C VAL A 40 -1.79 -7.80 2.36
N THR A 41 -2.71 -7.90 1.40
CA THR A 41 -3.18 -9.17 0.83
C THR A 41 -3.07 -9.12 -0.69
N TYR A 42 -2.97 -10.27 -1.35
CA TYR A 42 -2.96 -10.31 -2.81
C TYR A 42 -3.64 -11.57 -3.34
N ASN A 43 -4.16 -11.47 -4.56
CA ASN A 43 -4.65 -12.59 -5.35
C ASN A 43 -3.80 -12.73 -6.61
N GLY A 44 -3.04 -13.82 -6.68
CA GLY A 44 -2.34 -14.27 -7.88
C GLY A 44 -3.07 -15.44 -8.55
N GLY A 45 -2.57 -15.89 -9.71
CA GLY A 45 -3.25 -16.75 -10.69
C GLY A 45 -3.92 -18.06 -10.23
N THR A 46 -3.68 -18.52 -9.00
CA THR A 46 -4.23 -19.78 -8.46
C THR A 46 -5.21 -19.56 -7.30
N LEU A 47 -5.45 -18.30 -6.89
CA LEU A 47 -6.32 -17.96 -5.77
C LEU A 47 -7.75 -17.64 -6.28
N PRO A 48 -8.81 -17.90 -5.50
CA PRO A 48 -10.18 -17.57 -5.94
C PRO A 48 -10.45 -16.07 -5.91
N GLY A 49 -11.28 -15.56 -6.83
CA GLY A 49 -11.68 -14.15 -6.92
C GLY A 49 -10.96 -13.37 -8.01
N ASP A 50 -10.94 -12.03 -7.91
CA ASP A 50 -10.27 -11.18 -8.89
C ASP A 50 -8.76 -11.42 -8.87
N GLN A 51 -8.20 -11.69 -10.05
CA GLN A 51 -6.80 -12.02 -10.24
C GLN A 51 -5.96 -10.78 -10.43
N ASN A 52 -4.67 -10.87 -10.09
CA ASN A 52 -3.69 -9.80 -10.30
C ASN A 52 -4.04 -8.54 -9.50
N VAL A 53 -4.54 -8.75 -8.28
CA VAL A 53 -4.95 -7.68 -7.36
C VAL A 53 -4.08 -7.73 -6.10
N VAL A 54 -3.60 -6.57 -5.67
CA VAL A 54 -2.99 -6.35 -4.35
C VAL A 54 -3.85 -5.35 -3.58
N VAL A 55 -4.09 -5.63 -2.30
CA VAL A 55 -4.88 -4.78 -1.41
C VAL A 55 -4.00 -4.38 -0.23
N LEU A 56 -3.93 -3.08 0.04
CA LEU A 56 -3.33 -2.50 1.24
C LEU A 56 -4.44 -1.83 2.06
N ASP A 57 -4.58 -2.26 3.30
CA ASP A 57 -5.56 -1.76 4.27
C ASP A 57 -4.85 -1.20 5.51
N TRP A 58 -5.31 -0.07 6.03
CA TRP A 58 -4.97 0.43 7.36
C TRP A 58 -6.14 1.26 7.93
N THR A 59 -6.11 1.54 9.22
CA THR A 59 -7.17 2.31 9.89
C THR A 59 -6.72 3.70 10.27
N ASP A 60 -7.58 4.69 10.17
CA ASP A 60 -7.26 6.07 10.54
C ASP A 60 -8.45 6.73 11.25
N ASP A 61 -8.19 7.68 12.13
CA ASP A 61 -9.26 8.39 12.84
C ASP A 61 -9.89 9.46 11.97
N SER A 62 -9.17 9.94 10.95
CA SER A 62 -9.63 10.98 10.03
C SER A 62 -9.15 10.72 8.60
N LEU A 63 -9.96 11.11 7.61
CA LEU A 63 -9.59 11.06 6.20
C LEU A 63 -8.83 12.33 5.81
N MET A 64 -7.51 12.25 5.81
CA MET A 64 -6.64 13.41 5.56
C MET A 64 -5.92 13.29 4.21
N SER A 65 -5.71 14.42 3.54
CA SER A 65 -4.90 14.46 2.32
C SER A 65 -3.42 14.12 2.62
N PRO A 66 -2.76 13.26 1.83
CA PRO A 66 -1.32 13.05 1.92
C PRO A 66 -0.49 14.32 1.62
N SER A 67 -1.07 15.27 0.88
CA SER A 67 -0.44 16.54 0.47
C SER A 67 -0.89 17.73 1.32
N ARG A 68 -1.47 17.50 2.49
CA ARG A 68 -1.89 18.57 3.41
C ARG A 68 -0.69 19.37 3.92
N GLU A 69 -0.94 20.64 4.23
CA GLU A 69 0.06 21.51 4.83
C GLU A 69 0.61 20.92 6.15
N GLY A 70 1.91 21.06 6.37
CA GLY A 70 2.60 20.54 7.57
C GLY A 70 2.83 19.02 7.58
N HIS A 71 2.43 18.27 6.54
CA HIS A 71 2.70 16.84 6.45
C HIS A 71 3.96 16.56 5.61
N SER A 72 5.01 16.06 6.26
CA SER A 72 6.25 15.65 5.59
C SER A 72 6.18 14.17 5.23
N LEU A 73 6.10 13.83 3.93
CA LEU A 73 6.10 12.44 3.47
C LEU A 73 7.50 11.82 3.61
N PRO A 74 7.65 10.57 4.11
CA PRO A 74 8.95 9.96 4.30
C PRO A 74 9.54 9.63 2.92
N GLN A 75 10.74 10.15 2.63
CA GLN A 75 11.36 10.02 1.31
C GLN A 75 11.52 8.54 0.91
N GLU A 76 11.97 7.69 1.83
CA GLU A 76 12.08 6.24 1.62
C GLU A 76 10.76 5.62 1.13
N ALA A 77 9.64 6.01 1.73
CA ALA A 77 8.33 5.50 1.36
C ALA A 77 7.85 6.04 -0.01
N LEU A 78 8.35 7.20 -0.44
CA LEU A 78 8.12 7.74 -1.78
C LEU A 78 8.95 7.00 -2.83
N ASP A 79 10.22 6.72 -2.53
CA ASP A 79 11.15 6.02 -3.42
C ASP A 79 10.67 4.58 -3.68
N LEU A 80 10.35 3.84 -2.60
CA LEU A 80 9.72 2.51 -2.68
C LEU A 80 8.38 2.55 -3.44
N GLY A 81 7.65 3.66 -3.33
CA GLY A 81 6.43 3.89 -4.10
C GLY A 81 6.66 4.13 -5.59
N GLY A 82 7.83 4.64 -5.96
CA GLY A 82 8.29 4.72 -7.34
C GLY A 82 8.40 3.34 -7.99
N GLU A 83 8.92 2.35 -7.26
CA GLU A 83 9.11 0.98 -7.77
C GLU A 83 7.79 0.22 -8.05
N ILE A 84 6.67 0.68 -7.51
CA ILE A 84 5.35 0.04 -7.66
C ILE A 84 4.63 0.59 -8.90
N ARG A 85 4.93 1.85 -9.28
CA ARG A 85 4.31 2.52 -10.42
C ARG A 85 4.91 1.99 -11.73
N PRO A 86 4.10 1.86 -12.79
CA PRO A 86 4.57 1.38 -14.09
C PRO A 86 5.59 2.31 -14.75
#